data_AF-A0A544X881-F1
#
_entry.id   AF-A0A544X881-F1
#
_cell.length_a   1.000
_cell.length_b   1.000
_cell.length_c   1.000
_cell.angle_alpha   90.00
_cell.angle_beta   90.00
_cell.angle_gamma   90.00
#
_symmetry.space_group_name_H-M   'P 1'
#
loop_
_entity.id
_entity.type
_entity.pdbx_description
1 polymer ?
#
loop_
_entity_poly.entity_id
_entity_poly.type
_entity_poly.pdbx_seq_one_letter_code
_entity_poly.pdbx_strand_id
1 'polypeptide(L)' 'MPEIRVELTTLLGHDEHPAHLPGWGMVHAAQARRIVTGMLGGQWRYAICADDGHLLLAGITRQ' A
#
# COMPACT_ATOMS: atom_id res chain seq x y z
N MET A 1 5.09 -12.05 -9.70
CA MET A 1 3.84 -11.91 -8.92
C MET A 1 3.42 -10.45 -8.98
N PRO A 2 2.12 -10.13 -9.07
CA PRO A 2 1.66 -8.73 -9.10
C PRO A 2 2.00 -8.02 -7.77
N GLU A 3 2.48 -6.79 -7.85
CA GLU A 3 2.81 -5.92 -6.72
C GLU A 3 1.96 -4.65 -6.82
N ILE A 4 1.54 -4.11 -5.67
CA ILE A 4 0.96 -2.76 -5.56
C ILE A 4 1.61 -2.05 -4.38
N ARG A 5 1.96 -0.78 -4.55
CA ARG A 5 2.51 0.08 -3.50
C ARG A 5 1.50 1.17 -3.21
N VAL A 6 1.07 1.28 -1.97
CA VAL A 6 0.01 2.19 -1.55
C VAL A 6 0.22 2.54 -0.09
N GLU A 7 -0.13 3.77 0.28
CA GLU A 7 -0.11 4.18 1.69
C GLU A 7 -1.22 3.49 2.47
N LEU A 8 -0.92 3.11 3.71
CA LEU A 8 -1.89 2.45 4.56
C LEU A 8 -3.08 3.39 4.86
N THR A 9 -2.82 4.68 5.00
CA THR A 9 -3.83 5.72 5.22
C THR A 9 -4.82 5.81 4.07
N THR A 10 -4.36 5.70 2.81
CA THR A 10 -5.22 5.60 1.63
C THR A 10 -6.13 4.36 1.68
N LEU A 11 -5.57 3.21 2.09
CA LEU A 11 -6.34 1.97 2.21
C LEU A 11 -7.37 2.03 3.34
N LEU A 12 -7.07 2.77 4.41
CA LEU A 12 -7.97 3.04 5.53
C LEU A 12 -8.99 4.16 5.23
N GLY A 13 -8.86 4.87 4.10
CA GLY A 13 -9.75 5.95 3.71
C GLY A 13 -9.50 7.28 4.43
N HIS A 14 -8.29 7.47 4.98
CA HIS A 14 -7.89 8.74 5.60
C HIS A 14 -7.46 9.80 4.57
N ASP A 15 -7.01 9.37 3.39
CA ASP A 15 -6.60 10.22 2.28
C ASP A 15 -6.89 9.54 0.93
N GLU A 16 -6.62 10.27 -0.16
CA GLU A 16 -6.79 9.81 -1.54
C GLU A 16 -5.45 9.85 -2.31
N HIS A 17 -4.34 9.53 -1.64
CA HIS A 17 -3.05 9.44 -2.32
C HIS A 17 -3.05 8.31 -3.37
N PRO A 18 -2.41 8.51 -4.54
CA PRO A 18 -2.38 7.49 -5.58
C PRO A 18 -1.54 6.28 -5.13
N ALA A 19 -1.87 5.11 -5.66
CA ALA A 19 -1.04 3.91 -5.54
C ALA A 19 -0.20 3.71 -6.80
N HIS A 20 0.92 3.00 -6.68
CA HIS A 20 1.78 2.62 -7.79
C HIS A 20 1.65 1.12 -8.06
N LEU A 21 1.30 0.76 -9.30
CA LEU A 21 1.43 -0.58 -9.87
C LEU A 21 2.72 -0.66 -10.71
N PRO A 22 3.75 -1.39 -10.25
CA PRO A 22 4.99 -1.53 -11.02
C PRO A 22 4.73 -2.06 -12.43
N GLY A 23 5.27 -1.37 -13.44
CA GLY A 23 5.06 -1.68 -14.86
C GLY A 23 3.81 -1.05 -15.49
N TRP A 24 2.92 -0.46 -14.70
CA TRP A 24 1.67 0.17 -15.17
C TRP A 24 1.56 1.66 -14.79
N GLY A 25 2.25 2.09 -13.73
CA GLY A 25 2.27 3.48 -13.27
C GLY A 25 1.33 3.73 -12.10
N MET A 26 0.84 4.96 -11.99
CA MET A 26 -0.01 5.40 -10.87
C MET A 26 -1.49 5.07 -11.12
N VAL A 27 -2.19 4.68 -10.06
CA VAL A 27 -3.64 4.46 -10.05
C VAL A 27 -4.29 5.26 -8.94
N HIS A 28 -5.51 5.72 -9.17
CA HIS A 28 -6.31 6.44 -8.19
C HIS A 28 -6.60 5.57 -6.96
N ALA A 29 -6.73 6.20 -5.79
CA ALA A 29 -6.99 5.55 -4.52
C ALA A 29 -8.21 4.61 -4.53
N ALA A 30 -9.31 5.01 -5.16
CA ALA A 30 -10.50 4.15 -5.29
C ALA A 30 -10.21 2.85 -6.06
N GLN A 31 -9.41 2.92 -7.13
CA GLN A 31 -8.97 1.78 -7.91
C GLN A 31 -7.97 0.94 -7.12
N ALA A 32 -7.06 1.57 -6.39
CA ALA A 32 -6.13 0.88 -5.49
C ALA A 32 -6.88 0.02 -4.46
N ARG A 33 -7.86 0.59 -3.76
CA ARG A 33 -8.71 -0.15 -2.80
C ARG A 33 -9.37 -1.37 -3.45
N ARG A 34 -9.91 -1.22 -4.66
CA ARG A 34 -10.51 -2.33 -5.43
C ARG A 34 -9.52 -3.42 -5.85
N ILE A 35 -8.27 -3.07 -6.14
CA ILE A 35 -7.23 -4.05 -6.49
C ILE A 35 -6.79 -4.79 -5.22
N VAL A 36 -6.57 -4.05 -4.13
CA VAL A 36 -6.12 -4.59 -2.85
C VAL A 36 -7.10 -5.60 -2.27
N THR A 37 -8.42 -5.43 -2.45
CA THR A 37 -9.41 -6.44 -1.99
C THR A 37 -9.17 -7.82 -2.60
N GLY A 38 -8.67 -7.90 -3.83
CA GLY A 38 -8.28 -9.16 -4.49
C GLY A 38 -6.92 -9.71 -4.04
N MET A 39 -6.12 -8.94 -3.29
CA MET A 39 -4.76 -9.27 -2.89
C MET A 39 -4.59 -9.48 -1.38
N LEU A 40 -5.67 -9.40 -0.59
CA LEU A 40 -5.62 -9.50 0.89
C LEU A 40 -4.93 -10.78 1.41
N GLY A 41 -5.06 -11.89 0.67
CA GLY A 41 -4.41 -13.16 0.99
C GLY A 41 -2.89 -13.20 0.72
N GLY A 42 -2.36 -12.20 0.01
CA GLY A 42 -0.95 -12.13 -0.36
C GLY A 42 0.00 -11.79 0.80
N GLN A 43 1.29 -11.77 0.48
CA GLN A 43 2.33 -11.21 1.34
C GLN A 43 2.36 -9.69 1.17
N TRP A 44 2.39 -8.97 2.29
CA TRP A 44 2.50 -7.52 2.32
C TRP A 44 3.80 -7.13 2.96
N ARG A 45 4.49 -6.14 2.37
CA ARG A 45 5.65 -5.49 2.97
C ARG A 45 5.25 -4.07 3.35
N TYR A 46 5.51 -3.68 4.59
CA TYR A 46 5.09 -2.40 5.13
C TYR A 46 6.22 -1.68 5.84
N ALA A 47 6.09 -0.36 5.92
CA ALA A 47 6.91 0.54 6.73
C ALA A 47 5.97 1.56 7.39
N ILE A 48 6.08 1.70 8.70
CA ILE A 48 5.40 2.71 9.51
C ILE A 48 6.45 3.74 9.86
N CYS A 49 6.22 4.99 9.48
CA CYS A 49 7.10 6.11 9.76
C CYS A 49 6.44 7.05 10.78
N ALA A 50 7.25 7.76 11.56
CA ALA A 50 6.81 8.92 12.31
C ALA A 50 6.45 10.07 11.36
N ASP A 51 5.80 11.10 11.90
CA ASP A 51 5.36 12.27 11.11
C ASP A 51 6.51 13.04 10.47
N ASP A 52 7.74 12.91 11.01
CA ASP A 52 8.97 13.48 10.45
C ASP A 52 9.63 12.59 9.37
N GLY A 53 9.01 11.46 9.04
CA GLY A 53 9.48 10.50 8.04
C GLY A 53 10.48 9.46 8.56
N HIS A 54 10.86 9.48 9.84
CA HIS A 54 11.73 8.46 10.41
C HIS A 54 11.02 7.11 10.54
N LEU A 55 11.72 6.03 10.16
CA LEU A 55 11.19 4.67 10.23
C LEU A 55 11.01 4.22 11.69
N LEU A 56 9.78 3.85 12.06
CA LEU A 56 9.46 3.28 13.37
C LEU A 56 9.41 1.75 13.33
N LEU A 57 8.79 1.18 12.29
CA LEU A 57 8.61 -0.26 12.16
C LEU A 57 8.53 -0.67 10.69
N ALA A 58 9.16 -1.78 10.31
CA ALA A 58 8.97 -2.40 9.01
C ALA A 58 8.86 -3.92 9.16
N GLY A 59 8.22 -4.57 8.19
CA GLY A 59 8.10 -6.01 8.20
C GLY A 59 7.32 -6.56 7.02
N ILE A 60 7.00 -7.85 7.10
CA ILE A 60 6.07 -8.50 6.19
C ILE A 60 5.00 -9.28 6.95
N THR A 61 3.80 -9.37 6.39
CA THR A 61 2.63 -9.98 7.08
C THR A 61 2.61 -11.51 7.04
N ARG A 62 3.24 -12.12 6.03
CA ARG A 62 3.34 -13.58 5.85
C ARG A 62 4.73 -13.92 5.31
N GLN A 63 5.39 -14.92 5.87
CA GLN A 63 6.69 -15.43 5.42
C GLN A 63 6.49 -16.71 4.61
#